data_AF-A0A960ED84-F1
#
_entry.id   AF-A0A960ED84-F1
#
_cell.length_a   1.000
_cell.length_b   1.000
_cell.length_c   1.000
_cell.angle_alpha   90.00
_cell.angle_beta   90.00
_cell.angle_gamma   90.00
#
_symmetry.space_group_name_H-M   'P 1'
#
loop_
_entity.id
_entity.type
_entity.pdbx_description
1 polymer ?
#
loop_
_entity_poly.entity_id
_entity_poly.type
_entity_poly.pdbx_seq_one_letter_code
_entity_poly.pdbx_strand_id
1 'polypeptide(L)'
;KAVDWAFLIPLLVGIGLAVIALSHTIEHLLETQPVRMAAAFFGLVVGSIIVTAQRLKLDATRAATLVGVAVVAFVVLGLRSGPVEDPSLPFVFVAGAIAICAMILPGVSGSFLLLMLGLYDSVLGAVSDLDLAIIAVFGLGAVLGLAGFSTLLHWALHHHHQLVLSGLVGLMLGSLRVLWPWPNGTEGTEMAMPAG
;
A
#
# COMPACT_ATOMS: atom_id res chain seq x y z
N LYS A 1 -8.04 -4.91 -28.92
CA LYS A 1 -7.63 -3.50 -29.10
C LYS A 1 -6.12 -3.50 -29.36
N ALA A 2 -5.64 -2.81 -30.40
CA ALA A 2 -4.21 -2.70 -30.69
C ALA A 2 -3.50 -1.91 -29.57
N VAL A 3 -2.33 -2.37 -29.16
CA VAL A 3 -1.49 -1.73 -28.14
C VAL A 3 -0.76 -0.54 -28.77
N ASP A 4 -0.89 0.65 -28.19
CA ASP A 4 -0.24 1.86 -28.69
C ASP A 4 1.21 1.96 -28.20
N TRP A 5 2.11 1.31 -28.95
CA TRP A 5 3.54 1.27 -28.64
C TRP A 5 4.22 2.65 -28.70
N ALA A 6 3.70 3.58 -29.51
CA ALA A 6 4.23 4.93 -29.62
C ALA A 6 3.98 5.77 -28.36
N PHE A 7 2.95 5.43 -27.58
CA PHE A 7 2.71 6.00 -26.26
C PHE A 7 3.42 5.23 -25.15
N LEU A 8 3.36 3.88 -25.17
CA LEU A 8 3.88 3.06 -24.08
C LEU A 8 5.40 3.12 -23.95
N ILE A 9 6.14 3.15 -25.06
CA ILE A 9 7.61 3.17 -25.00
C ILE A 9 8.12 4.46 -24.34
N PRO A 10 7.72 5.67 -24.77
CA PRO A 10 8.11 6.90 -24.08
C PRO A 10 7.68 6.95 -22.61
N LEU A 11 6.49 6.42 -22.29
CA LEU A 11 6.00 6.37 -20.90
C LEU A 11 6.89 5.48 -20.02
N LEU A 12 7.22 4.27 -20.48
CA LEU A 12 8.08 3.33 -19.74
C LEU A 12 9.49 3.90 -19.56
N VAL A 13 10.04 4.51 -20.61
CA VAL A 13 11.35 5.17 -20.54
C VAL A 13 11.31 6.35 -19.56
N GLY A 14 10.25 7.16 -19.58
CA GLY A 14 10.06 8.27 -18.64
C GLY A 14 9.97 7.81 -17.19
N ILE A 15 9.22 6.74 -16.91
CA ILE A 15 9.15 6.14 -15.57
C ILE A 15 10.53 5.62 -15.15
N GLY A 16 11.22 4.89 -16.02
CA GLY A 16 12.56 4.37 -15.74
C GLY A 16 13.57 5.47 -15.43
N LEU A 17 13.60 6.53 -16.25
CA LEU A 17 14.45 7.70 -16.03
C LEU A 17 14.11 8.41 -14.73
N ALA A 18 12.82 8.61 -14.43
CA ALA A 18 12.39 9.25 -13.18
C ALA A 18 12.83 8.43 -11.96
N VAL A 19 12.66 7.09 -12.00
CA VAL A 19 13.09 6.20 -10.93
C VAL A 19 14.60 6.29 -10.73
N ILE A 20 15.40 6.17 -11.80
CA ILE A 20 16.87 6.22 -11.69
C ILE A 20 17.35 7.60 -11.20
N ALA A 21 16.72 8.68 -11.68
CA ALA A 21 17.14 10.03 -11.32
C ALA A 21 16.75 10.41 -9.87
N LEU A 22 15.58 9.96 -9.39
CA LEU A 22 15.07 10.36 -8.08
C LEU A 22 15.31 9.33 -6.97
N SER A 23 15.57 8.06 -7.27
CA SER A 23 15.69 7.01 -6.24
C SER A 23 16.68 7.38 -5.15
N HIS A 24 17.91 7.75 -5.54
CA HIS A 24 18.97 8.13 -4.61
C HIS A 24 18.62 9.39 -3.80
N THR A 25 17.95 10.37 -4.42
CA THR A 25 17.52 11.59 -3.72
C THR A 25 16.43 11.29 -2.69
N ILE A 26 15.44 10.48 -3.06
CA ILE A 26 14.35 10.08 -2.17
C ILE A 26 14.90 9.25 -1.01
N GLU A 27 15.80 8.31 -1.28
CA GLU A 27 16.48 7.50 -0.27
C GLU A 27 17.27 8.38 0.71
N HIS A 28 18.11 9.30 0.20
CA HIS A 28 18.85 10.23 1.04
C HIS A 28 17.93 11.12 1.90
N LEU A 29 16.80 11.59 1.36
CA LEU A 29 15.81 12.39 2.10
C LEU A 29 15.05 11.56 3.15
N LEU A 30 14.77 10.29 2.87
CA LEU A 30 14.14 9.37 3.82
C LEU A 30 15.06 9.09 5.01
N GLU A 31 16.37 8.97 4.79
CA GLU A 31 17.36 8.77 5.84
C GLU A 31 17.64 10.05 6.64
N THR A 32 17.85 11.18 5.96
CA THR A 32 18.28 12.42 6.61
C THR A 32 17.12 13.25 7.18
N GLN A 33 15.92 13.17 6.59
CA GLN A 33 14.76 13.99 6.96
C GLN A 33 13.44 13.18 6.99
N PRO A 34 13.38 12.06 7.74
CA PRO A 34 12.23 11.15 7.73
C PRO A 34 10.90 11.84 8.08
N VAL A 35 10.91 12.75 9.06
CA VAL A 35 9.71 13.50 9.49
C VAL A 35 9.20 14.43 8.39
N ARG A 36 10.09 15.07 7.63
CA ARG A 36 9.69 15.98 6.53
C ARG A 36 9.15 15.21 5.35
N MET A 37 9.75 14.07 5.02
CA MET A 37 9.24 13.17 3.98
C MET A 37 7.86 12.61 4.37
N ALA A 38 7.71 12.14 5.61
CA ALA A 38 6.42 11.67 6.12
C ALA A 38 5.36 12.79 6.10
N ALA A 39 5.71 14.03 6.49
CA ALA A 39 4.80 15.18 6.39
C ALA A 39 4.44 15.54 4.94
N ALA A 40 5.39 15.44 4.00
CA ALA A 40 5.13 15.66 2.58
C ALA A 40 4.16 14.60 2.02
N PHE A 41 4.39 13.31 2.31
CA PHE A 41 3.46 12.24 1.94
C PHE A 41 2.09 12.40 2.60
N PHE A 42 2.04 12.78 3.87
CA PHE A 42 0.80 13.08 4.57
C PHE A 42 0.01 14.18 3.87
N GLY A 43 0.68 15.28 3.49
CA GLY A 43 0.07 16.36 2.73
C GLY A 43 -0.47 15.92 1.37
N LEU A 44 0.25 15.06 0.65
CA LEU A 44 -0.19 14.49 -0.63
C LEU A 44 -1.43 13.58 -0.47
N VAL A 45 -1.44 12.73 0.56
CA VAL A 45 -2.58 11.84 0.84
C VAL A 45 -3.80 12.67 1.26
N VAL A 46 -3.63 13.66 2.15
CA VAL A 46 -4.70 14.60 2.53
C VAL A 46 -5.22 15.37 1.32
N GLY A 47 -4.34 15.86 0.45
CA GLY A 47 -4.73 16.53 -0.79
C GLY A 47 -5.58 15.63 -1.68
N SER A 48 -5.19 14.36 -1.84
CA SER A 48 -5.98 13.39 -2.60
C SER A 48 -7.32 13.05 -1.94
N ILE A 49 -7.38 13.00 -0.60
CA ILE A 49 -8.64 12.84 0.15
C ILE A 49 -9.57 14.01 -0.15
N ILE A 50 -9.09 15.25 -0.08
CA ILE A 50 -9.90 16.45 -0.33
C ILE A 50 -10.46 16.42 -1.76
N VAL A 51 -9.61 16.21 -2.76
CA VAL A 51 -10.01 16.18 -4.18
C VAL A 51 -11.03 15.08 -4.46
N THR A 52 -10.86 13.91 -3.83
CA THR A 52 -11.77 12.78 -4.02
C THR A 52 -13.08 12.98 -3.27
N ALA A 53 -13.02 13.47 -2.03
CA ALA A 53 -14.18 13.76 -1.18
C ALA A 53 -15.10 14.83 -1.79
N GLN A 54 -14.56 15.81 -2.50
CA GLN A 54 -15.37 16.81 -3.23
C GLN A 54 -16.26 16.21 -4.32
N ARG A 55 -15.95 14.99 -4.79
CA ARG A 55 -16.75 14.27 -5.81
C ARG A 55 -17.84 13.38 -5.20
N LEU A 56 -17.85 13.24 -3.88
CA LEU A 56 -18.82 12.42 -3.15
C LEU A 56 -20.11 13.17 -2.87
N LYS A 57 -21.23 12.50 -3.15
CA LYS A 57 -22.54 12.89 -2.62
C LYS A 57 -22.80 12.02 -1.39
N LEU A 58 -22.65 12.58 -0.20
CA LEU A 58 -22.81 11.82 1.05
C LEU A 58 -24.29 11.54 1.33
N ASP A 59 -24.62 10.27 1.51
CA ASP A 59 -25.84 9.78 2.15
C ASP A 59 -25.43 8.93 3.37
N ALA A 60 -26.40 8.49 4.19
CA ALA A 60 -26.12 7.72 5.39
C ALA A 60 -25.29 6.45 5.10
N THR A 61 -25.60 5.75 4.00
CA THR A 61 -24.91 4.52 3.58
C THR A 61 -23.45 4.79 3.19
N ARG A 62 -23.18 5.85 2.41
CA ARG A 62 -21.82 6.21 1.99
C ARG A 62 -21.03 6.76 3.17
N ALA A 63 -21.64 7.51 4.07
CA ALA A 63 -20.96 7.96 5.28
C ALA A 63 -20.56 6.76 6.16
N ALA A 64 -21.47 5.81 6.36
CA ALA A 64 -21.18 4.57 7.09
C ALA A 64 -20.08 3.73 6.41
N THR A 65 -20.09 3.65 5.07
CA THR A 65 -19.05 2.94 4.30
C THR A 65 -17.69 3.60 4.48
N LEU A 66 -17.61 4.92 4.38
CA LEU A 66 -16.36 5.67 4.57
C LEU A 66 -15.80 5.45 5.97
N VAL A 67 -16.63 5.64 7.00
CA VAL A 67 -16.22 5.48 8.40
C VAL A 67 -15.85 4.03 8.68
N GLY A 68 -16.64 3.07 8.22
CA GLY A 68 -16.37 1.65 8.39
C GLY A 68 -15.03 1.23 7.76
N VAL A 69 -14.78 1.62 6.52
CA VAL A 69 -13.50 1.33 5.84
C VAL A 69 -12.34 2.06 6.51
N ALA A 70 -12.52 3.31 6.94
CA ALA A 70 -11.48 4.06 7.65
C ALA A 70 -11.10 3.38 8.98
N VAL A 71 -12.08 2.95 9.77
CA VAL A 71 -11.84 2.24 11.03
C VAL A 71 -11.16 0.90 10.79
N VAL A 72 -11.64 0.11 9.83
CA VAL A 72 -11.02 -1.18 9.48
C VAL A 72 -9.58 -0.98 9.03
N ALA A 73 -9.34 -0.05 8.11
CA ALA A 73 -8.00 0.26 7.64
C ALA A 73 -7.10 0.71 8.79
N PHE A 74 -7.57 1.63 9.64
CA PHE A 74 -6.83 2.12 10.80
C PHE A 74 -6.43 1.00 11.76
N VAL A 75 -7.37 0.10 12.07
CA VAL A 75 -7.11 -1.05 12.97
C VAL A 75 -6.14 -2.02 12.31
N VAL A 76 -6.43 -2.47 11.09
CA VAL A 76 -5.60 -3.47 10.39
C VAL A 76 -4.18 -2.97 10.17
N LEU A 77 -3.99 -1.72 9.76
CA LEU A 77 -2.67 -1.11 9.57
C LEU A 77 -1.96 -0.79 10.90
N GLY A 78 -2.70 -0.79 12.02
CA GLY A 78 -2.14 -0.67 13.37
C GLY A 78 -1.72 -2.03 13.97
N LEU A 79 -2.28 -3.13 13.47
CA LEU A 79 -1.88 -4.48 13.87
C LEU A 79 -0.52 -4.80 13.26
N ARG A 80 0.50 -4.94 14.12
CA ARG A 80 1.81 -5.44 13.70
C ARG A 80 1.91 -6.91 14.06
N SER A 81 2.13 -7.75 13.06
CA SER A 81 2.57 -9.12 13.30
C SER A 81 4.09 -9.12 13.46
N GLY A 82 4.61 -9.96 14.35
CA GLY A 82 6.06 -10.20 14.41
C GLY A 82 6.57 -10.88 13.13
N PRO A 83 7.90 -10.89 12.90
CA PRO A 83 8.48 -11.63 11.79
C PRO A 83 8.02 -13.08 11.79
N VAL A 84 7.55 -13.57 10.64
CA VAL A 84 7.15 -14.97 10.46
C VAL A 84 8.33 -15.72 9.88
N GLU A 85 9.01 -16.49 10.72
CA GLU A 85 10.01 -17.46 10.30
C GLU A 85 9.29 -18.65 9.62
N ASP A 86 9.76 -19.06 8.44
CA ASP A 86 9.17 -20.11 7.60
C ASP A 86 7.66 -19.95 7.29
N PRO A 87 7.27 -18.94 6.50
CA PRO A 87 5.88 -18.78 6.13
C PRO A 87 5.42 -19.91 5.21
N SER A 88 4.23 -20.46 5.50
CA SER A 88 3.61 -21.45 4.61
C SER A 88 3.39 -20.89 3.19
N LEU A 89 3.62 -21.71 2.16
CA LEU A 89 3.44 -21.28 0.75
C LEU A 89 2.05 -20.67 0.47
N PRO A 90 0.92 -21.19 1.00
CA PRO A 90 -0.39 -20.55 0.81
C PRO A 90 -0.45 -19.14 1.42
N PHE A 91 0.23 -18.92 2.55
CA PHE A 91 0.29 -17.61 3.18
C PHE A 91 1.10 -16.62 2.34
N VAL A 92 2.25 -17.06 1.79
CA VAL A 92 3.05 -16.27 0.83
C VAL A 92 2.23 -15.91 -0.41
N PHE A 93 1.46 -16.86 -0.95
CA PHE A 93 0.58 -16.63 -2.10
C PHE A 93 -0.46 -15.53 -1.81
N VAL A 94 -1.18 -15.65 -0.70
CA VAL A 94 -2.22 -14.67 -0.32
C VAL A 94 -1.59 -13.32 0.00
N ALA A 95 -0.43 -13.29 0.65
CA ALA A 95 0.29 -12.06 0.93
C ALA A 95 0.74 -11.35 -0.34
N GLY A 96 1.27 -12.07 -1.33
CA GLY A 96 1.61 -11.52 -2.65
C GLY A 96 0.39 -10.95 -3.36
N ALA A 97 -0.74 -11.64 -3.31
CA ALA A 97 -2.00 -11.16 -3.86
C ALA A 97 -2.47 -9.86 -3.18
N ILE A 98 -2.47 -9.80 -1.85
CA ILE A 98 -2.90 -8.61 -1.09
C ILE A 98 -1.93 -7.45 -1.30
N ALA A 99 -0.62 -7.71 -1.28
CA ALA A 99 0.42 -6.68 -1.42
C ALA A 99 0.34 -5.96 -2.77
N ILE A 100 0.14 -6.69 -3.88
CA ILE A 100 0.00 -6.05 -5.19
C ILE A 100 -1.33 -5.30 -5.33
N CYS A 101 -2.41 -5.81 -4.74
CA CYS A 101 -3.71 -5.12 -4.74
C CYS A 101 -3.60 -3.79 -3.98
N ALA A 102 -2.86 -3.79 -2.87
CA ALA A 102 -2.59 -2.59 -2.10
C ALA A 102 -1.79 -1.55 -2.88
N MET A 103 -0.85 -1.97 -3.75
CA MET A 103 -0.12 -1.03 -4.62
C MET A 103 -1.02 -0.30 -5.64
N ILE A 104 -2.19 -0.83 -5.96
CA ILE A 104 -3.17 -0.15 -6.82
C ILE A 104 -4.02 0.84 -6.01
N LEU A 105 -4.28 0.52 -4.75
CA LEU A 105 -5.14 1.31 -3.89
C LEU A 105 -4.43 2.62 -3.44
N PRO A 106 -5.11 3.76 -3.50
CA PRO A 106 -4.51 5.03 -3.11
C PRO A 106 -4.25 5.04 -1.60
N GLY A 107 -3.04 5.44 -1.21
CA GLY A 107 -2.66 5.63 0.19
C GLY A 107 -2.23 4.36 0.93
N VAL A 108 -2.12 3.19 0.29
CA VAL A 108 -1.61 1.96 0.91
C VAL A 108 -0.39 1.45 0.15
N SER A 109 0.71 1.13 0.84
CA SER A 109 1.91 0.57 0.22
C SER A 109 1.94 -0.96 0.37
N GLY A 110 2.21 -1.67 -0.73
CA GLY A 110 2.32 -3.14 -0.72
C GLY A 110 3.48 -3.65 0.15
N SER A 111 4.64 -2.99 0.12
CA SER A 111 5.78 -3.34 0.97
C SER A 111 5.48 -3.12 2.46
N PHE A 112 4.72 -2.08 2.78
CA PHE A 112 4.26 -1.84 4.15
C PHE A 112 3.31 -2.95 4.64
N LEU A 113 2.39 -3.41 3.80
CA LEU A 113 1.54 -4.55 4.16
C LEU A 113 2.35 -5.83 4.40
N LEU A 114 3.40 -6.09 3.62
CA LEU A 114 4.28 -7.24 3.87
C LEU A 114 5.00 -7.12 5.22
N LEU A 115 5.44 -5.92 5.59
CA LEU A 115 5.99 -5.64 6.92
C LEU A 115 4.97 -5.90 8.03
N MET A 116 3.73 -5.44 7.87
CA MET A 116 2.65 -5.68 8.85
C MET A 116 2.27 -7.16 8.99
N LEU A 117 2.38 -7.92 7.89
CA LEU A 117 2.16 -9.37 7.85
C LEU A 117 3.38 -10.17 8.34
N GLY A 118 4.51 -9.53 8.65
CA GLY A 118 5.74 -10.20 9.08
C GLY A 118 6.48 -10.96 7.98
N LEU A 119 6.17 -10.70 6.70
CA LEU A 119 6.70 -11.42 5.54
C LEU A 119 7.76 -10.65 4.76
N TYR A 120 8.04 -9.40 5.14
CA TYR A 120 8.99 -8.56 4.44
C TYR A 120 10.38 -9.22 4.38
N ASP A 121 10.88 -9.66 5.53
CA ASP A 121 12.20 -10.29 5.64
C ASP A 121 12.25 -11.65 4.92
N SER A 122 11.20 -12.46 5.02
CA SER A 122 11.12 -13.76 4.33
C SER A 122 11.13 -13.59 2.81
N VAL A 123 10.39 -12.61 2.27
CA VAL A 123 10.36 -12.33 0.82
C VAL A 123 11.69 -11.72 0.36
N LEU A 124 12.29 -10.82 1.16
CA LEU A 124 13.58 -10.20 0.83
C LEU A 124 14.72 -11.23 0.87
N GLY A 125 14.72 -12.12 1.86
CA GLY A 125 15.63 -13.25 1.98
C GLY A 125 15.49 -14.20 0.79
N ALA A 126 14.26 -14.58 0.43
CA ALA A 126 14.00 -15.41 -0.74
C ALA A 126 14.56 -14.82 -2.04
N VAL A 127 14.47 -13.50 -2.24
CA VAL A 127 15.07 -12.82 -3.41
C VAL A 127 16.59 -12.88 -3.36
N SER A 128 17.18 -12.69 -2.18
CA SER A 128 18.63 -12.67 -1.97
C SER A 128 19.26 -14.05 -2.15
N ASP A 129 18.60 -15.08 -1.65
CA ASP A 129 19.03 -16.49 -1.71
C ASP A 129 18.54 -17.20 -2.99
N LEU A 130 17.81 -16.49 -3.86
CA LEU A 130 17.18 -17.04 -5.06
C LEU A 130 16.30 -18.27 -4.76
N ASP A 131 15.54 -18.22 -3.66
CA ASP A 131 14.52 -19.22 -3.35
C ASP A 131 13.37 -19.11 -4.36
N LEU A 132 13.52 -19.87 -5.45
CA LEU A 132 12.59 -19.94 -6.56
C LEU A 132 11.20 -20.39 -6.11
N ALA A 133 11.06 -21.16 -5.02
CA ALA A 133 9.76 -21.62 -4.56
C ALA A 133 8.95 -20.45 -3.98
N ILE A 134 9.52 -19.70 -3.04
CA ILE A 134 8.86 -18.54 -2.44
C ILE A 134 8.62 -17.46 -3.51
N ILE A 135 9.62 -17.17 -4.36
CA ILE A 135 9.49 -16.17 -5.43
C ILE A 135 8.36 -16.55 -6.40
N ALA A 136 8.32 -17.80 -6.87
CA ALA A 136 7.31 -18.24 -7.83
C ALA A 136 5.90 -18.19 -7.21
N VAL A 137 5.74 -18.65 -5.97
CA VAL A 137 4.45 -18.64 -5.27
C VAL A 137 3.98 -17.22 -4.98
N PHE A 138 4.87 -16.34 -4.51
CA PHE A 138 4.58 -14.93 -4.32
C PHE A 138 4.19 -14.25 -5.64
N GLY A 139 4.96 -14.50 -6.70
CA GLY A 139 4.71 -13.96 -8.04
C GLY A 139 3.38 -14.42 -8.64
N LEU A 140 3.04 -15.70 -8.48
CA LEU A 140 1.74 -16.24 -8.89
C LEU A 140 0.59 -15.58 -8.11
N GLY A 141 0.76 -15.42 -6.79
CA GLY A 141 -0.19 -14.70 -5.95
C GLY A 141 -0.40 -13.26 -6.43
N ALA A 142 0.68 -12.54 -6.72
CA ALA A 142 0.63 -11.18 -7.24
C ALA A 142 -0.09 -11.13 -8.61
N VAL A 143 0.26 -11.98 -9.57
CA VAL A 143 -0.37 -11.96 -10.90
C VAL A 143 -1.87 -12.25 -10.81
N LEU A 144 -2.26 -13.30 -10.08
CA LEU A 144 -3.66 -13.68 -9.93
C LEU A 144 -4.45 -12.65 -9.11
N GLY A 145 -3.85 -12.14 -8.04
CA GLY A 145 -4.43 -11.08 -7.20
C GLY A 145 -4.69 -9.81 -8.01
N LEU A 146 -3.69 -9.34 -8.77
CA LEU A 146 -3.80 -8.17 -9.64
C LEU A 146 -4.89 -8.35 -10.70
N ALA A 147 -4.92 -9.49 -11.39
CA ALA A 147 -5.91 -9.76 -12.43
C ALA A 147 -7.34 -9.80 -11.86
N GLY A 148 -7.53 -10.49 -10.74
CA GLY A 148 -8.83 -10.59 -10.05
C GLY A 148 -9.29 -9.23 -9.52
N PHE A 149 -8.41 -8.53 -8.80
CA PHE A 149 -8.72 -7.26 -8.17
C PHE A 149 -8.94 -6.14 -9.19
N SER A 150 -8.14 -6.07 -10.26
CA SER A 150 -8.34 -5.09 -11.34
C SER A 150 -9.72 -5.23 -11.97
N THR A 151 -10.15 -6.48 -12.22
CA THR A 151 -11.48 -6.77 -12.76
C THR A 151 -12.58 -6.40 -11.77
N LEU A 152 -12.42 -6.78 -10.50
CA LEU A 152 -13.38 -6.46 -9.44
C LEU A 152 -13.53 -4.95 -9.23
N LEU A 153 -12.41 -4.23 -9.15
CA LEU A 153 -12.39 -2.78 -8.95
C LEU A 153 -13.02 -2.07 -10.14
N HIS A 154 -12.71 -2.50 -11.37
CA HIS A 154 -13.32 -1.94 -12.57
C HIS A 154 -14.85 -2.13 -12.57
N TRP A 155 -15.31 -3.34 -12.26
CA TRP A 155 -16.73 -3.64 -12.16
C TRP A 155 -17.43 -2.83 -11.06
N ALA A 156 -16.82 -2.75 -9.87
CA ALA A 156 -17.34 -2.02 -8.72
C ALA A 156 -17.40 -0.51 -8.96
N LEU A 157 -16.39 0.07 -9.62
CA LEU A 157 -16.39 1.48 -10.01
C LEU A 157 -17.49 1.81 -11.04
N HIS A 158 -17.85 0.85 -11.90
CA HIS A 158 -18.89 1.05 -12.91
C HIS A 158 -20.31 0.92 -12.33
N HIS A 159 -20.56 -0.04 -11.43
CA HIS A 159 -21.88 -0.28 -10.86
C HIS A 159 -22.16 0.51 -9.57
N HIS A 160 -21.12 0.76 -8.77
CA HIS A 160 -21.22 1.32 -7.42
C HIS A 160 -20.25 2.49 -7.19
N HIS A 161 -20.06 3.33 -8.21
CA HIS A 161 -19.08 4.42 -8.23
C HIS A 161 -18.99 5.21 -6.91
N GLN A 162 -20.13 5.67 -6.38
CA GLN A 162 -20.18 6.48 -5.16
C GLN A 162 -19.80 5.71 -3.89
N LEU A 163 -20.12 4.42 -3.80
CA LEU A 163 -19.72 3.57 -2.67
C LEU A 163 -18.24 3.25 -2.73
N VAL A 164 -17.70 2.98 -3.92
CA VAL A 164 -16.25 2.75 -4.09
C VAL A 164 -15.47 4.01 -3.77
N LEU A 165 -15.86 5.18 -4.27
CA LEU A 165 -15.20 6.44 -3.90
C LEU A 165 -15.24 6.69 -2.38
N SER A 166 -16.37 6.38 -1.73
CA SER A 166 -16.50 6.48 -0.27
C SER A 166 -15.52 5.55 0.44
N GLY A 167 -15.44 4.29 0.00
CA GLY A 167 -14.49 3.32 0.51
C GLY A 167 -13.04 3.74 0.27
N LEU A 168 -12.70 4.29 -0.90
CA LEU A 168 -11.35 4.79 -1.20
C LEU A 168 -10.98 5.96 -0.28
N VAL A 169 -11.88 6.94 -0.09
CA VAL A 169 -11.65 8.03 0.86
C VAL A 169 -11.48 7.50 2.28
N GLY A 170 -12.32 6.54 2.69
CA GLY A 170 -12.19 5.87 3.98
C GLY A 170 -10.83 5.18 4.14
N LEU A 171 -10.39 4.43 3.13
CA LEU A 171 -9.11 3.74 3.12
C LEU A 171 -7.94 4.72 3.26
N MET A 172 -7.95 5.81 2.50
CA MET A 172 -6.93 6.86 2.57
C MET A 172 -6.92 7.52 3.96
N LEU A 173 -8.11 7.82 4.52
CA LEU A 173 -8.22 8.36 5.88
C LEU A 173 -7.69 7.40 6.95
N GLY A 174 -7.97 6.10 6.82
CA GLY A 174 -7.44 5.10 7.74
C GLY A 174 -5.93 4.92 7.60
N SER A 175 -5.39 5.02 6.38
CA SER A 175 -3.97 4.84 6.12
C SER A 175 -3.09 6.01 6.56
N LEU A 176 -3.67 7.18 6.85
CA LEU A 176 -2.95 8.28 7.53
C LEU A 176 -2.28 7.82 8.84
N ARG A 177 -2.81 6.77 9.50
CA ARG A 177 -2.21 6.16 10.70
C ARG A 177 -0.77 5.67 10.49
N VAL A 178 -0.42 5.29 9.27
CA VAL A 178 0.93 4.85 8.91
C VAL A 178 1.92 6.02 8.93
N LEU A 179 1.44 7.20 8.53
CA LEU A 179 2.24 8.42 8.46
C LEU A 179 2.24 9.20 9.79
N TRP A 180 1.20 9.03 10.60
CA TRP A 180 0.98 9.75 11.86
C TRP A 180 0.52 8.82 13.01
N PRO A 181 1.10 8.92 14.22
CA PRO A 181 2.20 9.78 14.62
C PRO A 181 3.52 9.22 14.10
N TRP A 182 4.41 10.11 13.62
CA TRP A 182 5.64 9.77 12.94
C TRP A 182 6.41 8.65 13.67
N PRO A 183 6.51 7.45 13.07
CA PRO A 183 7.12 6.32 13.76
C PRO A 183 8.58 6.54 14.19
N ASN A 184 9.27 7.52 13.58
CA ASN A 184 10.71 7.75 13.73
C ASN A 184 11.10 9.21 14.05
N GLY A 185 10.58 9.77 15.15
CA GLY A 185 11.23 10.94 15.79
C GLY A 185 10.32 11.65 16.78
N THR A 186 10.48 11.50 18.10
CA THR A 186 11.71 11.43 18.92
C THR A 186 11.89 10.09 19.67
N GLU A 187 13.04 9.44 19.49
CA GLU A 187 13.51 8.22 20.19
C GLU A 187 12.64 6.96 20.08
N GLY A 188 13.04 6.04 19.18
CA GLY A 188 12.72 4.61 19.30
C GLY A 188 11.27 4.21 19.02
N THR A 189 11.07 3.31 18.06
CA THR A 189 9.93 2.39 18.11
C THR A 189 10.20 1.28 19.14
N GLU A 190 10.58 1.65 20.35
CA GLU A 190 10.36 0.79 21.50
C GLU A 190 8.92 1.07 21.96
N MET A 191 8.01 0.17 21.57
CA MET A 191 7.11 -0.31 22.61
C MET A 191 8.01 -1.04 23.61
N ALA A 192 8.66 -0.28 24.49
CA ALA A 192 9.17 -0.82 25.73
C ALA A 192 7.95 -1.42 26.43
N MET A 193 7.88 -2.75 26.41
CA MET A 193 7.13 -3.51 27.39
C MET A 193 7.38 -2.84 28.76
N PRO A 194 6.37 -2.62 29.61
CA PRO A 194 6.65 -2.32 31.00
C PRO A 194 7.44 -3.52 31.56
N ALA A 195 8.75 -3.36 31.66
CA ALA A 195 9.59 -4.21 32.47
C ALA A 195 9.34 -3.77 33.92
N GLY A 196 8.42 -4.47 34.59
CA GLY A 196 8.00 -4.23 35.97
C GLY A 196 6.53 -4.49 36.18
#